data_AF-A0A2V8JMG4-F1
#
_entry.id   AF-A0A2V8JMG4-F1
#
_cell.length_a   1.000
_cell.length_b   1.000
_cell.length_c   1.000
_cell.angle_alpha   90.00
_cell.angle_beta   90.00
_cell.angle_gamma   90.00
#
_symmetry.space_group_name_H-M   'P 1'
#
loop_
_entity.id
_entity.type
_entity.pdbx_description
1 polymer ?
#
loop_
_entity_poly.entity_id
_entity_poly.type
_entity_poly.pdbx_seq_one_letter_code
_entity_poly.pdbx_strand_id
1 'polypeptide(L)'
;MKIRLVKHNNRKKAFEIRASGKALQFPYSKVNPRPRGGDPIERVFVDKEMGSESFTYVLESGKEGTVHIEQVLEYNQDPRLLRDALLYRLTIEAQNRLKRSALSKREIIRRLGTSEVSP
;
A
#
# COMPACT_ATOMS: atom_id res chain seq x y z
N MET A 1 -0.50 7.88 0.89
CA MET A 1 -1.24 8.61 -0.18
C MET A 1 -2.66 8.83 0.29
N LYS A 2 -3.23 10.05 0.21
CA LYS A 2 -4.57 10.31 0.79
C LYS A 2 -5.72 9.95 -0.16
N ILE A 3 -6.67 9.19 0.37
CA ILE A 3 -7.96 8.90 -0.24
C ILE A 3 -8.86 10.12 -0.09
N ARG A 4 -9.43 10.57 -1.20
CA ARG A 4 -10.38 11.70 -1.24
C ARG A 4 -11.82 11.24 -1.32
N LEU A 5 -12.05 10.13 -2.01
CA LEU A 5 -13.37 9.57 -2.22
C LEU A 5 -13.26 8.06 -2.40
N VAL A 6 -14.25 7.35 -1.87
CA VAL A 6 -14.47 5.94 -2.12
C VAL A 6 -15.94 5.71 -2.44
N LYS A 7 -16.22 4.84 -3.40
CA LYS A 7 -17.56 4.31 -3.69
C LYS A 7 -17.48 2.81 -3.81
N HIS A 8 -18.56 2.13 -3.44
CA HIS A 8 -18.72 0.70 -3.66
C HIS A 8 -19.54 0.50 -4.95
N ASN A 9 -19.24 -0.55 -5.73
CA ASN A 9 -19.97 -0.90 -6.94
C ASN A 9 -20.31 -2.40 -6.92
N ASN A 10 -21.48 -2.74 -6.40
CA ASN A 10 -21.90 -4.13 -6.24
C ASN A 10 -22.06 -4.88 -7.58
N ARG A 11 -22.35 -4.17 -8.68
CA ARG A 11 -22.40 -4.75 -10.03
C ARG A 11 -21.01 -5.15 -10.54
N LYS A 12 -20.00 -4.30 -10.35
CA LYS A 12 -18.60 -4.60 -10.70
C LYS A 12 -17.86 -5.44 -9.64
N LYS A 13 -18.45 -5.59 -8.45
CA LYS A 13 -17.85 -6.23 -7.27
C LYS A 13 -16.49 -5.62 -6.90
N ALA A 14 -16.41 -4.29 -6.92
CA ALA A 14 -15.19 -3.54 -6.63
C ALA A 14 -15.49 -2.20 -5.97
N PHE A 15 -14.51 -1.71 -5.22
CA PHE A 15 -14.44 -0.34 -4.76
C PHE A 15 -13.83 0.54 -5.86
N GLU A 16 -14.36 1.74 -6.01
CA GLU A 16 -13.83 2.79 -6.88
C GLU A 16 -13.24 3.90 -5.97
N ILE A 17 -11.92 4.09 -6.05
CA ILE A 17 -11.17 4.98 -5.15
C ILE A 17 -10.61 6.15 -5.95
N ARG A 18 -10.75 7.37 -5.43
CA ARG A 18 -10.01 8.54 -5.91
C ARG A 18 -8.98 8.97 -4.87
N ALA A 19 -7.70 8.95 -5.27
CA ALA A 19 -6.59 9.31 -4.40
C ALA A 19 -5.56 10.14 -5.18
N SER A 20 -5.20 11.32 -4.67
CA SER A 20 -4.19 12.21 -5.26
C SER A 20 -4.24 12.36 -6.80
N GLY A 21 -5.44 12.52 -7.37
CA GLY A 21 -5.65 12.68 -8.81
C GLY A 21 -5.72 11.38 -9.64
N LYS A 22 -5.49 10.22 -9.01
CA LYS A 22 -5.66 8.90 -9.62
C LYS A 22 -7.05 8.34 -9.37
N ALA A 23 -7.59 7.64 -10.36
CA ALA A 23 -8.74 6.75 -10.20
C ALA A 23 -8.23 5.32 -10.14
N LEU A 24 -8.56 4.61 -9.07
CA LEU A 24 -8.10 3.26 -8.77
C LEU A 24 -9.30 2.36 -8.50
N GLN A 25 -9.11 1.05 -8.66
CA GLN A 25 -10.11 0.06 -8.27
C GLN A 25 -9.53 -0.96 -7.31
N PHE A 26 -10.35 -1.45 -6.39
CA PHE A 26 -9.96 -2.54 -5.50
C PHE A 26 -11.08 -3.59 -5.42
N PRO A 27 -10.82 -4.86 -5.80
CA PRO A 27 -11.87 -5.85 -5.92
C PRO A 27 -12.33 -6.39 -4.56
N TYR A 28 -13.63 -6.67 -4.44
CA TYR A 28 -14.21 -7.25 -3.22
C TYR A 28 -13.64 -8.63 -2.87
N SER A 29 -13.06 -9.34 -3.84
CA SER A 29 -12.39 -10.63 -3.60
C SER A 29 -11.11 -10.52 -2.78
N LYS A 30 -10.59 -9.31 -2.57
CA LYS A 30 -9.34 -9.03 -1.84
C LYS A 30 -9.56 -8.44 -0.44
N VAL A 31 -10.81 -8.30 0.01
CA VAL A 31 -11.13 -7.80 1.35
C VAL A 31 -11.67 -8.89 2.25
N ASN A 32 -11.50 -8.69 3.56
CA ASN A 32 -12.09 -9.49 4.62
C ASN A 32 -12.75 -8.54 5.63
N PRO A 33 -14.05 -8.66 5.94
CA PRO A 33 -15.02 -9.64 5.44
C PRO A 33 -15.37 -9.48 3.94
N ARG A 34 -15.39 -10.59 3.19
CA ARG A 34 -15.68 -10.56 1.75
C ARG A 34 -17.18 -10.35 1.48
N PRO A 35 -17.61 -9.31 0.75
CA PRO A 35 -19.00 -9.12 0.34
C PRO A 35 -19.51 -10.27 -0.53
N ARG A 36 -20.73 -10.74 -0.26
CA ARG A 36 -21.42 -11.81 -1.01
C ARG A 36 -22.83 -11.39 -1.39
N GLY A 37 -23.51 -12.18 -2.23
CA GLY A 37 -24.87 -11.85 -2.69
C GLY A 37 -25.89 -11.69 -1.57
N GLY A 38 -25.78 -12.47 -0.49
CA GLY A 38 -26.63 -12.35 0.71
C GLY A 38 -26.02 -11.53 1.85
N ASP A 39 -24.91 -10.84 1.61
CA ASP A 39 -24.27 -9.92 2.57
C ASP A 39 -23.46 -8.87 1.76
N PRO A 40 -24.16 -8.02 0.98
CA PRO A 40 -23.53 -7.01 0.14
C PRO A 40 -22.96 -5.86 0.97
N ILE A 41 -22.21 -4.96 0.33
CA ILE A 41 -21.79 -3.72 0.99
C ILE A 41 -23.00 -2.79 1.10
N GLU A 42 -23.29 -2.36 2.33
CA GLU A 42 -24.31 -1.37 2.65
C GLU A 42 -23.72 0.05 2.58
N ARG A 43 -22.59 0.27 3.27
CA ARG A 43 -21.94 1.58 3.37
C ARG A 43 -20.42 1.48 3.22
N VAL A 44 -19.82 2.55 2.70
CA VAL A 44 -18.37 2.73 2.61
C VAL A 44 -18.01 4.19 2.80
N PHE A 45 -16.94 4.47 3.55
CA PHE A 45 -16.50 5.83 3.83
C PHE A 45 -14.99 5.90 4.03
N VAL A 46 -14.42 7.07 3.74
CA VAL A 46 -12.99 7.34 4.02
C VAL A 46 -12.82 7.45 5.53
N ASP A 47 -11.84 6.72 6.06
CA ASP A 47 -11.50 6.75 7.46
C ASP A 47 -10.56 7.93 7.73
N LYS A 48 -11.09 8.97 8.39
CA LYS A 48 -10.33 10.18 8.71
C LYS A 48 -9.38 9.99 9.90
N GLU A 49 -9.67 9.05 10.79
CA GLU A 49 -8.84 8.76 11.96
C GLU A 49 -7.53 8.10 11.52
N MET A 50 -7.57 7.34 10.43
CA MET A 50 -6.41 6.74 9.75
C MET A 50 -5.73 7.70 8.77
N GLY A 51 -5.73 9.00 9.04
CA GLY A 51 -5.04 10.01 8.22
C GLY A 51 -5.60 10.15 6.79
N SER A 52 -6.81 9.66 6.53
CA SER A 52 -7.39 9.48 5.19
C SER A 52 -6.59 8.53 4.29
N GLU A 53 -5.83 7.60 4.87
CA GLU A 53 -5.08 6.58 4.12
C GLU A 53 -5.80 5.24 4.09
N SER A 54 -6.96 5.14 4.75
CA SER A 54 -7.82 3.97 4.72
C SER A 54 -9.27 4.33 4.37
N PHE A 55 -10.03 3.34 3.94
CA PHE A 55 -11.47 3.40 3.94
C PHE A 55 -12.05 2.18 4.66
N THR A 56 -13.20 2.38 5.30
CA THR A 56 -13.94 1.33 5.99
C THR A 56 -15.23 1.07 5.24
N TYR A 57 -15.60 -0.20 5.12
CA TYR A 57 -16.86 -0.64 4.55
C TYR A 57 -17.59 -1.53 5.54
N VAL A 58 -18.91 -1.53 5.42
CA VAL A 58 -19.79 -2.31 6.29
C VAL A 58 -20.75 -3.09 5.40
N LEU A 59 -20.85 -4.38 5.70
CA LEU A 59 -21.80 -5.26 5.04
C LEU A 59 -23.19 -5.11 5.65
N GLU A 60 -24.22 -5.56 4.95
CA GLU A 60 -25.60 -5.56 5.44
C GLU A 60 -25.76 -6.29 6.80
N SER A 61 -24.95 -7.31 7.07
CA SER A 61 -24.89 -7.99 8.37
C SER A 61 -24.29 -7.15 9.51
N GLY A 62 -23.79 -5.94 9.22
CA GLY A 62 -23.09 -5.08 10.17
C GLY A 62 -21.61 -5.41 10.36
N LYS A 63 -21.10 -6.45 9.70
CA LYS A 63 -19.65 -6.76 9.72
C LYS A 63 -18.87 -5.67 9.00
N GLU A 64 -17.79 -5.21 9.60
CA GLU A 64 -16.97 -4.13 9.07
C GLU A 64 -15.59 -4.63 8.63
N GLY A 65 -15.01 -3.96 7.65
CA GLY A 65 -13.62 -4.17 7.24
C GLY A 65 -12.96 -2.86 6.79
N THR A 66 -11.65 -2.81 6.93
CA THR A 66 -10.85 -1.62 6.58
C THR A 66 -9.81 -1.99 5.53
N VAL A 67 -9.64 -1.12 4.55
CA VAL A 67 -8.66 -1.27 3.47
C VAL A 67 -7.73 -0.07 3.47
N HIS A 68 -6.44 -0.33 3.61
CA HIS A 68 -5.41 0.69 3.49
C HIS A 68 -5.09 0.98 2.01
N ILE A 69 -4.76 2.23 1.69
CA ILE A 69 -4.42 2.69 0.33
C ILE A 69 -3.24 1.91 -0.27
N GLU A 70 -2.32 1.42 0.56
CA GLU A 70 -1.18 0.64 0.11
C GLU A 70 -1.61 -0.68 -0.55
N GLN A 71 -2.61 -1.38 0.03
CA GLN A 71 -3.17 -2.60 -0.57
C GLN A 71 -3.78 -2.31 -1.95
N VAL A 72 -4.44 -1.15 -2.09
CA VAL A 72 -5.01 -0.70 -3.36
C VAL A 72 -3.90 -0.42 -4.37
N LEU A 73 -2.86 0.31 -3.96
CA LEU A 73 -1.74 0.65 -4.84
C LEU A 73 -0.95 -0.59 -5.27
N GLU A 74 -0.76 -1.55 -4.38
CA GLU A 74 -0.11 -2.83 -4.67
C GLU A 74 -0.92 -3.62 -5.71
N TYR A 75 -2.24 -3.74 -5.53
CA TYR A 75 -3.11 -4.39 -6.52
C TYR A 75 -3.08 -3.69 -7.88
N ASN A 76 -3.07 -2.35 -7.90
CA ASN A 76 -3.01 -1.57 -9.14
C ASN A 76 -1.58 -1.42 -9.69
N GLN A 77 -0.59 -2.11 -9.11
CA GLN A 77 0.80 -2.09 -9.55
C GLN A 77 1.36 -0.65 -9.67
N ASP A 78 1.10 0.18 -8.66
CA ASP A 78 1.56 1.57 -8.66
C ASP A 78 3.09 1.64 -8.79
N PRO A 79 3.63 2.30 -9.83
CA PRO A 79 5.06 2.28 -10.08
C PRO A 79 5.91 2.89 -8.96
N ARG A 80 5.37 3.84 -8.19
CA ARG A 80 6.12 4.46 -7.07
C ARG A 80 6.21 3.48 -5.91
N LEU A 81 5.08 2.87 -5.53
CA LEU A 81 5.07 1.85 -4.48
C LEU A 81 6.01 0.68 -4.82
N LEU A 82 5.92 0.15 -6.04
CA LEU A 82 6.76 -0.96 -6.49
C LEU A 82 8.25 -0.60 -6.50
N ARG A 83 8.59 0.61 -6.97
CA ARG A 83 9.97 1.11 -6.94
C ARG A 83 10.48 1.23 -5.50
N ASP A 84 9.69 1.79 -4.61
CA ASP A 84 10.10 2.02 -3.22
C ASP A 84 10.28 0.69 -2.48
N ALA A 85 9.38 -0.28 -2.71
CA ALA A 85 9.51 -1.65 -2.21
C ALA A 85 10.75 -2.37 -2.76
N LEU A 86 11.03 -2.23 -4.06
CA LEU A 86 12.24 -2.79 -4.68
C LEU A 86 13.50 -2.16 -4.09
N LEU A 87 13.54 -0.83 -3.98
CA LEU A 87 14.67 -0.10 -3.40
C LEU A 87 14.92 -0.52 -1.95
N TYR A 88 13.86 -0.67 -1.15
CA TYR A 88 13.98 -1.16 0.22
C TYR A 88 14.60 -2.57 0.25
N ARG A 89 14.07 -3.50 -0.56
CA ARG A 89 14.59 -4.87 -0.63
C ARG A 89 16.05 -4.92 -1.06
N LEU A 90 16.44 -4.11 -2.05
CA LEU A 90 17.83 -3.99 -2.50
C LEU A 90 18.73 -3.38 -1.42
N THR A 91 18.23 -2.41 -0.66
CA THR A 91 18.97 -1.82 0.47
C THR A 91 19.28 -2.87 1.55
N ILE A 92 18.29 -3.68 1.92
CA ILE A 92 18.47 -4.76 2.90
C ILE A 92 19.46 -5.80 2.39
N GLU A 93 19.35 -6.21 1.13
CA GLU A 93 20.29 -7.17 0.53
C GLU A 93 21.72 -6.61 0.49
N ALA A 94 21.88 -5.34 0.12
CA ALA A 94 23.18 -4.67 0.14
C ALA A 94 23.76 -4.64 1.57
N GLN A 95 22.97 -4.27 2.57
CA GLN A 95 23.40 -4.28 3.98
C GLN A 95 23.83 -5.68 4.44
N ASN A 96 23.08 -6.72 4.07
CA ASN A 96 23.41 -8.11 4.42
C ASN A 96 24.72 -8.57 3.78
N ARG A 97 24.96 -8.23 2.50
CA ARG A 97 26.22 -8.56 1.82
C ARG A 97 27.40 -7.80 2.42
N LEU A 98 27.23 -6.52 2.73
CA LEU A 98 28.29 -5.72 3.35
C LEU A 98 28.69 -6.29 4.72
N LYS A 99 27.71 -6.66 5.56
CA LYS A 99 27.98 -7.31 6.86
C LYS A 99 28.75 -8.62 6.75
N ARG A 100 28.61 -9.36 5.65
CA ARG A 100 29.32 -10.62 5.38
C ARG A 100 30.66 -10.42 4.66
N SER A 101 30.93 -9.23 4.15
CA SER A 101 32.15 -8.92 3.44
C SER A 101 33.28 -8.54 4.41
N ALA A 102 34.53 -8.73 4.00
CA ALA A 102 35.70 -8.22 4.73
C ALA A 102 35.99 -6.73 4.44
N LEU A 103 35.10 -6.02 3.73
CA LEU A 103 35.33 -4.63 3.32
C LEU A 103 35.09 -3.68 4.49
N SER A 104 36.04 -2.77 4.72
CA SER A 104 35.85 -1.69 5.68
C SER A 104 34.87 -0.64 5.14
N LYS A 105 34.21 0.12 6.04
CA LYS A 105 33.33 1.24 5.68
C LYS A 105 34.00 2.21 4.71
N ARG A 106 35.28 2.52 4.93
CA ARG A 106 36.07 3.45 4.08
C ARG A 106 36.30 2.89 2.68
N GLU A 107 36.56 1.59 2.56
CA GLU A 107 36.72 0.94 1.25
C GLU A 107 35.40 0.89 0.47
N ILE A 108 34.26 0.70 1.17
CA ILE A 108 32.93 0.76 0.56
C ILE A 108 32.65 2.19 0.04
N ILE A 109 32.86 3.21 0.88
CA ILE A 109 32.68 4.62 0.51
C ILE A 109 33.52 4.98 -0.72
N ARG A 110 34.80 4.55 -0.74
CA ARG A 110 35.70 4.76 -1.89
C ARG A 110 35.18 4.12 -3.17
N ARG A 111 34.70 2.87 -3.11
CA ARG A 111 34.16 2.15 -4.29
C ARG A 111 32.86 2.74 -4.81
N LEU A 112 32.02 3.26 -3.92
CA LEU A 112 30.75 3.87 -4.29
C LEU A 112 30.90 5.32 -4.79
N GLY A 113 32.08 5.92 -4.65
CA GLY A 113 32.31 7.32 -5.00
C GLY A 113 31.48 8.29 -4.14
N THR A 114 31.15 7.89 -2.91
CA THR A 114 30.33 8.67 -1.97
C THR A 114 31.18 9.32 -0.89
N SER A 115 30.61 10.27 -0.15
CA SER A 115 31.22 10.87 1.04
C SER A 115 30.71 10.20 2.31
N GLU A 116 31.49 10.25 3.38
CA GLU A 116 31.00 9.86 4.70
C GLU A 116 30.02 10.92 5.23
N VAL A 117 28.87 10.49 5.74
CA VAL A 117 27.96 11.36 6.48
C VAL A 117 28.24 11.13 7.96
N SER A 118 28.72 12.16 8.67
CA SER A 118 28.81 12.13 10.14
C SER A 118 27.41 12.07 10.75
N PRO A 119 27.21 11.30 11.84
CA PRO A 119 25.95 11.25 12.57
C PRO A 119 25.59 12.58 13.23
#